data_AF-A0A850MBA1-F1
#
_entry.id   AF-A0A850MBA1-F1
#
_cell.length_a   1.000
_cell.length_b   1.000
_cell.length_c   1.000
_cell.angle_alpha   90.00
_cell.angle_beta   90.00
_cell.angle_gamma   90.00
#
_symmetry.space_group_name_H-M   'P 1'
#
loop_
_entity.id
_entity.type
_entity.pdbx_description
1 polymer ?
#
loop_
_entity_poly.entity_id
_entity_poly.type
_entity_poly.pdbx_seq_one_letter_code
_entity_poly.pdbx_strand_id
1 'polypeptide(L)'
;MLDLDEILKCKEHEAPYLICNFRAKKGTDVLLSELTVICPVDQQIETISNELPLNELENLYFPIADKIFRCEKCFREAEILDTAITKKKVTIFLSCPEHGRLITREISPIIYDKIRFLWDTKDIKEEKEQIY
;
A
#
# COMPACT_ATOMS: atom_id res chain seq x y z
N MET A 1 -7.79 -12.67 -13.29
CA MET A 1 -6.68 -11.95 -12.66
C MET A 1 -7.20 -10.56 -12.36
N LEU A 2 -7.31 -10.25 -11.07
CA LEU A 2 -7.82 -8.96 -10.61
C LEU A 2 -6.72 -7.91 -10.81
N ASP A 3 -6.97 -6.88 -11.63
CA ASP A 3 -5.97 -5.85 -11.92
C ASP A 3 -6.06 -4.74 -10.85
N LEU A 4 -5.17 -4.82 -9.87
CA LEU A 4 -5.13 -3.85 -8.78
C LEU A 4 -4.70 -2.46 -9.27
N ASP A 5 -3.92 -2.37 -10.36
CA ASP A 5 -3.53 -1.08 -10.91
C ASP A 5 -4.71 -0.38 -11.58
N GLU A 6 -5.62 -1.12 -12.22
CA GLU A 6 -6.87 -0.57 -12.72
C GLU A 6 -7.76 -0.06 -11.58
N ILE A 7 -7.86 -0.82 -10.48
CA ILE A 7 -8.64 -0.42 -9.29
C ILE A 7 -8.03 0.80 -8.60
N LEU A 8 -6.69 0.87 -8.55
CA LEU A 8 -5.93 1.93 -7.89
C LEU A 8 -5.42 2.96 -8.89
N LYS A 9 -6.25 3.30 -9.89
CA LYS A 9 -6.03 4.39 -10.83
C LYS A 9 -7.14 5.43 -10.68
N CYS A 10 -6.73 6.68 -10.49
CA CYS A 10 -7.65 7.82 -10.48
C CYS A 10 -8.28 7.99 -11.85
N LYS A 11 -9.62 8.03 -11.90
CA LYS A 11 -10.35 8.12 -13.17
C LYS A 11 -10.26 9.51 -13.81
N GLU A 12 -10.06 10.54 -13.00
CA GLU A 12 -9.97 11.92 -13.49
C GLU A 12 -8.58 12.27 -14.03
N HIS A 13 -7.54 11.83 -13.32
CA HIS A 13 -6.15 12.21 -13.61
C HIS A 13 -5.31 11.10 -14.22
N GLU A 14 -5.87 9.89 -14.34
CA GLU A 14 -5.17 8.67 -14.77
C GLU A 14 -3.90 8.33 -13.94
N ALA A 15 -3.77 8.95 -12.77
CA ALA A 15 -2.64 8.78 -11.88
C ALA A 15 -2.85 7.59 -10.92
N PRO A 16 -1.80 6.89 -10.50
CA PRO A 16 -1.91 5.82 -9.51
C PRO A 16 -2.31 6.39 -8.15
N TYR A 17 -3.40 5.88 -7.59
CA TYR A 17 -3.81 6.17 -6.23
C TYR A 17 -2.75 5.66 -5.24
N LEU A 18 -2.58 6.41 -4.16
CA LEU A 18 -1.84 5.96 -2.98
C LEU A 18 -2.80 5.47 -1.91
N ILE A 19 -2.42 4.44 -1.17
CA ILE A 19 -3.25 3.86 -0.12
C ILE A 19 -2.95 4.55 1.20
N CYS A 20 -3.92 5.31 1.73
CA CYS A 20 -3.87 5.94 3.05
C CYS A 20 -4.29 4.98 4.17
N ASN A 21 -5.39 4.25 3.93
CA ASN A 21 -5.94 3.29 4.89
C ASN A 21 -6.20 1.96 4.18
N PHE A 22 -5.84 0.85 4.80
CA PHE A 22 -6.21 -0.50 4.34
C PHE A 22 -6.87 -1.25 5.48
N ARG A 23 -8.19 -1.41 5.40
CA ARG A 23 -8.92 -2.33 6.28
C ARG A 23 -9.23 -3.61 5.53
N ALA A 24 -8.95 -4.71 6.20
CA ALA A 24 -9.16 -6.04 5.65
C ALA A 24 -9.95 -6.89 6.64
N LYS A 25 -10.93 -7.63 6.14
CA LYS A 25 -11.64 -8.65 6.88
C LYS A 25 -11.63 -9.95 6.10
N LYS A 26 -11.19 -11.03 6.76
CA LYS A 26 -11.13 -12.36 6.15
C LYS A 26 -12.54 -12.93 5.99
N GLY A 27 -12.91 -13.26 4.75
CA GLY A 27 -14.05 -14.11 4.40
C GLY A 27 -13.61 -15.57 4.18
N THR A 28 -14.49 -16.39 3.62
CA THR A 28 -14.21 -17.81 3.35
C THR A 28 -13.16 -17.97 2.24
N ASP A 29 -13.41 -17.38 1.07
CA ASP A 29 -12.54 -17.50 -0.12
C ASP A 29 -12.02 -16.14 -0.63
N VAL A 30 -12.48 -15.05 0.00
CA VAL A 30 -12.12 -13.68 -0.34
C VAL A 30 -11.71 -12.89 0.89
N LEU A 31 -10.92 -11.85 0.67
CA LEU A 31 -10.62 -10.81 1.63
C LEU A 31 -11.46 -9.58 1.29
N LEU A 32 -12.36 -9.21 2.17
CA LEU A 32 -13.11 -7.96 2.04
C LEU A 32 -12.16 -6.82 2.39
N SER A 33 -11.84 -6.00 1.39
CA SER A 33 -10.93 -4.87 1.51
C SER A 33 -11.70 -3.55 1.42
N GLU A 34 -11.39 -2.63 2.31
CA GLU A 34 -11.81 -1.24 2.29
C GLU A 34 -10.53 -0.39 2.27
N LEU A 35 -10.29 0.26 1.14
CA LEU A 35 -9.12 1.08 0.88
C LEU A 35 -9.53 2.54 0.91
N THR A 36 -8.92 3.34 1.77
CA THR A 36 -8.96 4.80 1.63
C THR A 36 -7.75 5.20 0.80
N VAL A 37 -7.99 5.83 -0.34
CA VAL A 37 -6.95 6.21 -1.30
C VAL A 37 -6.87 7.72 -1.46
N ILE A 38 -5.72 8.21 -1.89
CA ILE A 38 -5.50 9.62 -2.22
C ILE A 38 -4.92 9.75 -3.61
N CYS A 39 -5.49 10.65 -4.42
CA CYS A 39 -4.95 11.01 -5.72
C CYS A 39 -3.72 11.92 -5.51
N PRO A 40 -2.56 11.61 -6.13
CA PRO A 40 -1.36 12.43 -5.94
C PRO A 40 -1.48 13.82 -6.59
N VAL A 41 -2.36 14.00 -7.57
CA VAL A 41 -2.46 15.25 -8.37
C VAL A 41 -3.25 16.33 -7.64
N ASP A 42 -4.44 16.01 -7.15
CA ASP A 42 -5.37 16.97 -6.53
C ASP A 42 -5.59 16.69 -5.03
N GLN A 43 -4.98 15.63 -4.49
CA GLN A 43 -5.09 15.21 -3.10
C GLN A 43 -6.52 14.85 -2.67
N GLN A 44 -7.41 14.54 -3.63
CA GLN A 44 -8.74 14.04 -3.32
C GLN A 44 -8.67 12.64 -2.70
N ILE A 45 -9.51 12.43 -1.68
CA ILE A 45 -9.58 11.19 -0.92
C ILE A 45 -10.86 10.44 -1.32
N GLU A 46 -10.70 9.16 -1.63
CA GLU A 46 -11.79 8.27 -1.98
C GLU A 46 -11.73 6.98 -1.14
N THR A 47 -12.87 6.33 -1.01
CA THR A 47 -12.96 5.01 -0.37
C THR A 47 -13.39 3.99 -1.42
N ILE A 48 -12.57 2.97 -1.61
CA ILE A 48 -12.81 1.89 -2.57
C ILE A 48 -12.96 0.58 -1.78
N SER A 49 -14.09 -0.09 -1.95
CA SER A 49 -14.35 -1.40 -1.35
C SER A 49 -14.30 -2.48 -2.42
N ASN A 50 -13.51 -3.53 -2.22
CA ASN A 50 -13.37 -4.64 -3.15
C ASN A 50 -13.20 -5.98 -2.44
N GLU A 51 -13.53 -7.05 -3.13
CA GLU A 51 -13.27 -8.43 -2.71
C GLU A 51 -12.00 -8.92 -3.39
N LEU A 52 -10.96 -9.21 -2.61
CA LEU A 52 -9.70 -9.73 -3.13
C LEU A 52 -9.67 -11.26 -2.99
N PRO A 53 -9.47 -12.01 -4.08
CA PRO A 53 -9.36 -13.47 -4.03
C PRO A 53 -8.19 -13.89 -3.13
N LEU A 54 -8.44 -14.77 -2.14
CA LEU A 54 -7.38 -15.20 -1.21
C LEU A 54 -6.22 -15.93 -1.92
N ASN A 55 -6.52 -16.63 -3.02
CA ASN A 55 -5.55 -17.34 -3.85
C ASN A 55 -4.68 -16.41 -4.72
N GLU A 56 -5.10 -15.16 -4.95
CA GLU A 56 -4.32 -14.18 -5.72
C GLU A 56 -3.62 -13.15 -4.81
N LEU A 57 -3.93 -13.11 -3.51
CA LEU A 57 -3.40 -12.11 -2.57
C LEU A 57 -1.88 -12.00 -2.53
N GLU A 58 -1.16 -13.11 -2.68
CA GLU A 58 0.31 -13.10 -2.65
C GLU A 58 0.91 -12.22 -3.75
N ASN A 59 0.27 -12.20 -4.92
CA ASN A 59 0.68 -11.36 -6.05
C ASN A 59 0.32 -9.88 -5.85
N LEU A 60 -0.63 -9.60 -4.95
CA LEU A 60 -1.13 -8.24 -4.70
C LEU A 60 -0.34 -7.52 -3.59
N TYR A 61 0.37 -8.26 -2.72
CA TYR A 61 1.05 -7.63 -1.57
C TYR A 61 2.12 -6.62 -1.98
N PHE A 62 2.91 -6.89 -3.01
CA PHE A 62 3.95 -5.96 -3.45
C PHE A 62 3.36 -4.67 -4.05
N PRO A 63 2.40 -4.73 -4.99
CA PRO A 63 1.65 -3.54 -5.45
C PRO A 63 0.99 -2.74 -4.32
N ILE A 64 0.43 -3.42 -3.32
CA ILE A 64 -0.16 -2.78 -2.13
C ILE A 64 0.93 -2.05 -1.33
N ALA A 65 2.08 -2.71 -1.09
CA ALA A 65 3.22 -2.13 -0.37
C ALA A 65 3.71 -0.85 -1.05
N ASP A 66 3.90 -0.91 -2.38
CA ASP A 66 4.38 0.22 -3.19
C ASP A 66 3.48 1.46 -3.05
N LYS A 67 2.17 1.26 -3.09
CA LYS A 67 1.20 2.36 -2.96
C LYS A 67 1.02 2.86 -1.52
N ILE A 68 1.45 2.12 -0.49
CA ILE A 68 1.42 2.53 0.92
C ILE A 68 2.66 3.33 1.29
N PHE A 69 3.83 2.85 0.91
CA PHE A 69 5.14 3.37 1.35
C PHE A 69 5.67 4.52 0.48
N ARG A 70 4.81 5.16 -0.32
CA ARG A 70 5.15 6.33 -1.13
C ARG A 70 4.58 7.63 -0.56
N CYS A 71 5.29 8.71 -0.84
CA CYS A 71 4.89 10.06 -0.51
C CYS A 71 3.66 10.50 -1.32
N GLU A 72 2.66 11.06 -0.64
CA GLU A 72 1.45 11.60 -1.28
C GLU A 72 1.67 12.78 -2.23
N LYS A 73 2.82 13.46 -2.14
CA LYS A 73 3.12 14.65 -2.97
C LYS A 73 4.00 14.37 -4.18
N CYS A 74 5.14 13.70 -3.98
CA CYS A 74 6.10 13.44 -5.07
C CYS A 74 6.10 11.98 -5.56
N PHE A 75 5.28 11.11 -4.96
CA PHE A 75 5.20 9.69 -5.32
C PHE A 75 6.51 8.91 -5.17
N ARG A 76 7.56 9.51 -4.59
CA ARG A 76 8.80 8.82 -4.24
C ARG A 76 8.58 7.93 -3.03
N GLU A 77 9.41 6.92 -2.91
CA GLU A 77 9.50 6.12 -1.68
C GLU A 77 9.72 7.02 -0.46
N ALA A 78 8.96 6.73 0.59
CA ALA A 78 9.06 7.37 1.88
C ALA A 78 9.76 6.43 2.86
N GLU A 79 10.59 7.01 3.72
CA GLU A 79 11.29 6.28 4.77
C GLU A 79 10.33 5.95 5.90
N ILE A 80 10.38 4.71 6.39
CA ILE A 80 9.60 4.29 7.55
C ILE A 80 10.33 4.76 8.81
N LEU A 81 9.72 5.70 9.54
CA LEU A 81 10.27 6.25 10.77
C LEU A 81 9.93 5.39 11.98
N ASP A 82 8.65 5.02 12.10
CA ASP A 82 8.15 4.25 13.23
C ASP A 82 6.86 3.52 12.85
N THR A 83 6.52 2.49 13.61
CA THR A 83 5.33 1.66 13.40
C THR A 83 4.67 1.35 14.74
N ALA A 84 3.47 1.87 14.97
CA ALA A 84 2.68 1.57 16.14
C ALA A 84 1.71 0.42 15.83
N ILE A 85 1.97 -0.75 16.42
CA ILE A 85 1.19 -1.97 16.18
C ILE A 85 0.18 -2.16 17.32
N THR A 86 -1.09 -2.35 16.96
CA THR A 86 -2.15 -2.77 17.88
C THR A 86 -2.85 -4.02 17.34
N LYS A 87 -3.65 -4.68 18.19
CA LYS A 87 -4.46 -5.84 17.76
C LYS A 87 -5.43 -5.53 16.62
N LYS A 88 -5.83 -4.26 16.44
CA LYS A 88 -6.87 -3.84 15.48
C LYS A 88 -6.30 -3.18 14.24
N LYS A 89 -5.19 -2.45 14.38
CA LYS A 89 -4.58 -1.67 13.30
C LYS A 89 -3.08 -1.49 13.55
N VAL A 90 -2.35 -1.31 12.46
CA VAL A 90 -0.96 -0.84 12.45
C VAL A 90 -0.96 0.56 11.90
N THR A 91 -0.37 1.50 12.63
CA THR A 91 -0.14 2.87 12.19
C THR A 91 1.32 3.01 11.80
N ILE A 92 1.58 3.30 10.53
CA ILE A 92 2.93 3.53 10.01
C ILE A 92 3.17 5.03 9.92
N PHE A 93 4.31 5.47 10.43
CA PHE A 93 4.80 6.82 10.33
C PHE A 93 5.91 6.87 9.28
N LEU A 94 5.66 7.62 8.20
CA LEU A 94 6.55 7.75 7.06
C LEU A 94 7.11 9.17 6.97
N SER A 95 8.32 9.30 6.47
CA SER A 95 8.94 10.58 6.12
C SER A 95 9.27 10.61 4.63
N CYS A 96 8.91 11.70 3.96
CA CYS A 96 9.42 11.93 2.61
C CYS A 96 10.79 12.62 2.68
N PRO A 97 11.85 12.06 2.06
CA PRO A 97 13.19 12.69 2.06
C PRO A 97 13.19 14.10 1.45
N GLU A 98 12.34 14.34 0.45
CA GLU A 98 12.27 15.63 -0.26
C GLU A 98 11.47 16.69 0.51
N HIS A 99 10.44 16.28 1.25
CA HIS A 99 9.48 17.20 1.85
C HIS A 99 9.54 17.25 3.38
N GLY A 100 10.25 16.32 4.02
CA GLY A 100 10.34 16.18 5.48
C GLY A 100 9.00 15.99 6.20
N ARG A 101 7.91 15.72 5.46
CA ARG A 101 6.56 15.64 6.02
C ARG A 101 6.32 14.27 6.62
N LEU A 102 5.78 14.26 7.85
CA LEU A 102 5.24 13.08 8.47
C LEU A 102 3.93 12.66 7.78
N ILE A 103 3.94 11.49 7.16
CA ILE A 103 2.78 10.85 6.53
C ILE A 103 2.36 9.69 7.43
N THR A 104 1.07 9.57 7.70
CA THR A 104 0.53 8.49 8.53
C THR A 104 -0.32 7.56 7.68
N ARG A 105 -0.04 6.26 7.74
CA ARG A 105 -0.85 5.22 7.09
C ARG A 105 -1.44 4.30 8.14
N GLU A 106 -2.68 3.90 7.96
CA GLU A 106 -3.33 2.92 8.84
C GLU A 106 -3.66 1.65 8.07
N ILE A 107 -3.20 0.50 8.54
CA ILE A 107 -3.40 -0.76 7.83
C ILE A 107 -3.74 -1.89 8.79
N SER A 108 -4.49 -2.86 8.30
CA SER A 108 -4.80 -4.05 9.10
C SER A 108 -3.53 -4.87 9.38
N PRO A 109 -3.37 -5.44 10.58
CA PRO A 109 -2.18 -6.23 10.92
C PRO A 109 -1.92 -7.41 9.97
N ILE A 110 -2.99 -8.06 9.51
CA ILE A 110 -2.93 -9.21 8.58
C ILE A 110 -2.23 -8.84 7.26
N ILE A 111 -2.43 -7.61 6.79
CA ILE A 111 -1.80 -7.10 5.57
C ILE A 111 -0.40 -6.57 5.87
N TYR A 112 -0.23 -5.84 6.98
CA TYR A 112 1.05 -5.25 7.35
C TYR A 112 2.18 -6.29 7.41
N ASP A 113 1.94 -7.41 8.10
CA ASP A 113 2.96 -8.45 8.28
C ASP A 113 3.46 -9.02 6.93
N LYS A 114 2.59 -9.04 5.92
CA LYS A 114 2.90 -9.53 4.57
C LYS A 114 3.66 -8.50 3.75
N ILE A 115 3.19 -7.25 3.75
CA ILE A 115 3.80 -6.20 2.94
C ILE A 115 5.14 -5.72 3.50
N ARG A 116 5.31 -5.71 4.84
CA ARG A 116 6.55 -5.26 5.49
C ARG A 116 7.73 -6.16 5.10
N PHE A 117 7.54 -7.47 5.18
CA PHE A 117 8.57 -8.43 4.81
C PHE A 117 8.99 -8.29 3.33
N LEU A 118 8.01 -8.10 2.43
CA LEU A 118 8.30 -7.91 1.01
C LEU A 118 9.02 -6.59 0.73
N TRP A 119 8.63 -5.51 1.42
CA TRP A 119 9.27 -4.22 1.27
C TRP A 119 10.73 -4.23 1.72
N ASP A 120 11.02 -4.85 2.87
CA ASP A 120 12.37 -4.93 3.43
C ASP A 120 13.31 -5.83 2.59
N THR A 121 12.75 -6.72 1.76
CA THR A 121 13.53 -7.68 0.96
C THR A 121 13.54 -7.38 -0.54
N LYS A 122 12.94 -6.26 -0.97
CA LYS A 122 12.84 -5.91 -2.39
C LYS A 122 14.21 -5.68 -3.03
N ASP A 123 15.10 -4.97 -2.34
CA ASP A 123 16.42 -4.61 -2.88
C ASP A 123 17.32 -5.85 -3.01
N ILE A 124 17.16 -6.84 -2.12
CA ILE A 124 17.88 -8.13 -2.17
C ILE A 124 17.45 -8.97 -3.38
N LYS A 125 16.21 -8.81 -3.85
CA LYS A 125 15.72 -9.52 -5.04
C LYS A 125 16.19 -8.85 -6.33
N GLU A 126 16.21 -7.52 -6.38
CA GLU A 126 16.68 -6.77 -7.55
C GLU A 126 18.16 -7.05 -7.87
N GLU A 127 19.01 -7.21 -6.86
CA GLU A 127 20.43 -7.58 -7.06
C GLU A 127 20.62 -8.97 -7.69
N LYS A 128 19.72 -9.92 -7.43
CA LYS A 128 19.83 -11.28 -8.00
C LYS A 128 19.42 -11.35 -9.47
N GLU A 129 18.54 -10.47 -9.91
CA GLU A 129 18.10 -10.40 -11.31
C GLU A 129 19.08 -9.65 -12.21
N GLN A 130 19.94 -8.78 -11.65
CA GLN A 130 20.97 -8.07 -12.41
C GLN A 130 22.26 -8.88 -12.66
N ILE A 131 22.40 -10.06 -12.05
CA ILE A 131 23.60 -10.91 -12.15
C ILE A 131 23.45 -12.03 -13.21
N TYR A 132 22.33 -12.05 -13.96
CA TYR A 132 22.10 -13.02 -15.05
C TYR A 132 22.04 -12.37 -16.43
#